data_AF-A0A1J4TR99-F1
#
_entry.id   AF-A0A1J4TR99-F1
#
_cell.length_a   1.000
_cell.length_b   1.000
_cell.length_c   1.000
_cell.angle_alpha   90.00
_cell.angle_beta   90.00
_cell.angle_gamma   90.00
#
_symmetry.space_group_name_H-M   'P 1'
#
loop_
_entity.id
_entity.type
_entity.pdbx_description
1 polymer ?
#
loop_
_entity_poly.entity_id
_entity_poly.type
_entity_poly.pdbx_seq_one_letter_code
_entity_poly.pdbx_strand_id
1 'polypeptide(L)'
;MKIFSILVLFTTTFLYADCINPSTSLDNQENIKTVLECFQKEINTLKSSRTVTVNAIDGLPKPTIEKTIMVGNYEYNLLGCSRESSSVTCKLRIVNMGKDSGSSIIDSYVYDEKGQKFKISSAFILDKRASSTSDFISKVPMSAHFTVNNFPTDSTQLSAIKLNTGSGQVMFKGIAIK
;
A
#
# COMPACT_ATOMS: atom_id res chain seq x y z
N MET A 1 3.63 27.34 2.82
CA MET A 1 4.71 27.12 1.84
C MET A 1 5.96 26.62 2.55
N LYS A 2 6.30 25.33 2.40
CA LYS A 2 7.65 24.74 2.38
C LYS A 2 7.52 23.22 2.35
N ILE A 3 7.98 22.63 1.25
CA ILE A 3 8.15 21.20 1.04
C ILE A 3 9.47 20.83 1.71
N PHE A 4 9.50 19.73 2.47
CA PHE A 4 10.74 19.00 2.75
C PHE A 4 10.54 17.54 2.38
N SER A 5 11.06 17.18 1.21
CA SER A 5 11.36 15.79 0.86
C SER A 5 12.50 15.32 1.74
N ILE A 6 12.34 14.18 2.41
CA ILE A 6 13.45 13.42 2.96
C ILE A 6 13.43 12.05 2.27
N LEU A 7 14.28 11.93 1.27
CA LEU A 7 14.70 10.66 0.69
C LEU A 7 15.69 10.03 1.67
N VAL A 8 15.30 8.97 2.37
CA VAL A 8 16.23 8.20 3.19
C VAL A 8 16.66 6.96 2.40
N LEU A 9 17.78 7.09 1.69
CA LEU A 9 18.56 5.95 1.20
C LEU A 9 19.24 5.30 2.41
N PHE A 10 18.74 4.15 2.87
CA PHE A 10 19.51 3.30 3.75
C PHE A 10 20.28 2.29 2.90
N THR A 11 21.58 2.52 2.75
CA THR A 11 22.54 1.48 2.35
C THR A 11 22.74 0.54 3.55
N THR A 12 21.90 -0.47 3.67
CA THR A 12 22.00 -1.49 4.73
C THR A 12 23.03 -2.54 4.34
N THR A 13 24.31 -2.30 4.63
CA THR A 13 25.33 -3.36 4.57
C THR A 13 26.41 -3.31 5.64
N PHE A 14 26.39 -2.36 6.59
CA PHE A 14 27.55 -2.17 7.50
C PHE A 14 27.25 -2.08 9.01
N LEU A 15 26.12 -2.59 9.50
CA LEU A 15 25.80 -2.52 10.94
C LEU A 15 25.54 -3.87 11.63
N TYR A 16 25.74 -5.00 10.95
CA TYR A 16 25.48 -6.33 11.54
C TYR A 16 26.74 -7.11 11.97
N ALA A 17 27.93 -6.59 11.69
CA ALA A 17 29.18 -7.35 11.82
C ALA A 17 29.74 -7.41 13.26
N ASP A 18 29.35 -6.50 14.16
CA ASP A 18 29.98 -6.39 15.49
C ASP A 18 29.27 -7.20 16.59
N CYS A 19 28.01 -7.60 16.38
CA CYS A 19 27.21 -8.31 17.39
C CYS A 19 27.20 -9.84 17.24
N ILE A 20 27.72 -10.38 16.13
CA ILE A 20 27.73 -11.82 15.86
C ILE A 20 29.17 -12.22 15.56
N ASN A 21 29.80 -12.95 16.49
CA ASN A 21 31.01 -13.68 16.14
C ASN A 21 30.59 -14.82 15.19
N PRO A 22 31.16 -14.95 13.97
CA PRO A 22 30.73 -15.96 13.01
C PRO A 22 30.88 -17.42 13.48
N SER A 23 31.50 -17.65 14.64
CA SER A 23 31.64 -18.95 15.32
C SER A 23 30.59 -19.24 16.40
N THR A 24 29.63 -18.33 16.65
CA THR A 24 28.63 -18.52 17.73
C THR A 24 27.46 -19.40 17.26
N SER A 25 27.33 -20.60 17.84
CA SER A 25 26.18 -21.47 17.59
C SER A 25 24.91 -20.92 18.27
N LEU A 26 23.83 -20.78 17.51
CA LEU A 26 22.54 -20.19 17.92
C LEU A 26 21.55 -21.20 18.54
N ASP A 27 22.02 -22.40 18.87
CA ASP A 27 21.28 -23.45 19.57
C ASP A 27 21.44 -23.39 21.10
N ASN A 28 22.41 -22.61 21.59
CA ASN A 28 22.63 -22.37 23.01
C ASN A 28 21.87 -21.10 23.47
N GLN A 29 20.94 -21.27 24.43
CA GLN A 29 20.17 -20.17 25.01
C GLN A 29 21.02 -19.06 25.63
N GLU A 30 22.21 -19.39 26.15
CA GLU A 30 23.12 -18.40 26.73
C GLU A 30 23.71 -17.47 25.66
N ASN A 31 24.04 -18.02 24.48
CA ASN A 31 24.52 -17.24 23.33
C ASN A 31 23.41 -16.34 22.76
N ILE A 32 22.17 -16.83 22.70
CA ILE A 32 21.01 -16.03 22.27
C ILE A 32 20.81 -14.82 23.20
N LYS A 33 20.96 -15.04 24.51
CA LYS A 33 20.85 -13.97 25.50
C LYS A 33 21.94 -12.92 25.33
N THR A 34 23.20 -13.33 25.11
CA THR A 34 24.32 -12.41 24.86
C THR A 34 24.11 -11.58 23.58
N VAL A 35 23.60 -12.19 22.51
CA VAL A 35 23.28 -11.49 21.26
C VAL A 35 22.14 -10.49 21.47
N LEU A 36 21.09 -10.86 22.20
CA LEU A 36 19.97 -9.97 22.56
C LEU A 36 20.43 -8.77 23.41
N GLU A 37 21.30 -9.00 24.39
CA GLU A 37 21.86 -7.93 25.23
C GLU A 37 22.75 -6.98 24.42
N CYS A 38 23.48 -7.50 23.43
CA CYS A 38 24.30 -6.71 22.51
C CYS A 38 23.43 -5.79 21.62
N PHE A 39 22.37 -6.34 21.00
CA PHE A 39 21.41 -5.55 20.23
C PHE A 39 20.72 -4.49 21.09
N GLN A 40 20.32 -4.84 22.31
CA GLN A 40 19.68 -3.90 23.21
C GLN A 40 20.61 -2.74 23.60
N LYS A 41 21.91 -3.03 23.78
CA LYS A 41 22.93 -2.03 24.06
C LYS A 41 23.09 -1.05 22.89
N GLU A 42 23.19 -1.53 21.66
CA GLU A 42 23.27 -0.66 20.48
C GLU A 42 22.02 0.20 20.28
N ILE A 43 20.83 -0.38 20.49
CA ILE A 43 19.56 0.38 20.46
C ILE A 43 19.60 1.51 21.50
N ASN A 44 20.14 1.24 22.69
CA ASN A 44 20.24 2.24 23.76
C ASN A 44 21.29 3.31 23.44
N THR A 45 22.40 2.95 22.80
CA THR A 45 23.41 3.89 22.31
C THR A 45 22.84 4.79 21.21
N LEU A 46 22.05 4.24 20.28
CA LEU A 46 21.36 4.99 19.24
C LEU A 46 20.30 5.95 19.81
N LYS A 47 19.59 5.55 20.86
CA LYS A 47 18.64 6.40 21.61
C LYS A 47 19.32 7.53 22.39
N SER A 48 20.57 7.32 22.82
CA SER A 48 21.36 8.31 23.58
C SER A 48 21.94 9.42 22.71
N SER A 49 22.20 9.17 21.42
CA SER A 49 22.84 10.15 20.54
C SER A 49 21.86 10.92 19.65
N ARG A 50 20.62 10.48 19.53
CA ARG A 50 19.50 11.22 18.94
C ARG A 50 18.23 10.74 19.62
N THR A 51 17.29 11.64 19.88
CA THR A 51 15.91 11.28 20.22
C THR A 51 15.30 10.52 19.04
N VAL A 52 15.59 9.21 18.95
CA VAL A 52 14.87 8.28 18.08
C VAL A 52 13.65 7.85 18.88
N THR A 53 12.56 8.61 18.72
CA THR A 53 11.23 8.12 19.01
C THR A 53 10.96 6.95 18.06
N VAL A 54 11.24 5.72 18.51
CA VAL A 54 10.58 4.53 17.95
C VAL A 54 9.16 4.56 18.51
N ASN A 55 8.35 5.46 17.97
CA ASN A 55 6.92 5.31 18.09
C ASN A 55 6.61 4.10 17.22
N ALA A 56 6.17 2.99 17.83
CA ALA A 56 5.27 2.11 17.11
C ALA A 56 4.21 3.05 16.50
N ILE A 57 4.04 3.04 15.18
CA ILE A 57 2.99 3.82 14.54
C ILE A 57 1.66 3.10 14.80
N ASP A 58 1.38 2.78 16.07
CA ASP A 58 0.04 2.50 16.58
C ASP A 58 -0.61 3.88 16.76
N GLY A 59 -1.19 4.37 15.68
CA GLY A 59 -1.83 5.69 15.69
C GLY A 59 -1.98 6.38 14.35
N LEU A 60 -1.39 5.87 13.25
CA LEU A 60 -1.90 6.27 11.95
C LEU A 60 -3.33 5.70 11.86
N PRO A 61 -4.37 6.52 11.68
CA PRO A 61 -5.71 5.99 11.51
C PRO A 61 -5.66 4.96 10.38
N LYS A 62 -5.96 3.70 10.71
CA LYS A 62 -6.09 2.63 9.72
C LYS A 62 -7.03 3.19 8.65
N PRO A 63 -6.62 3.24 7.37
CA PRO A 63 -7.45 3.87 6.36
C PRO A 63 -8.81 3.21 6.37
N THR A 64 -9.86 4.03 6.51
CA THR A 64 -11.24 3.53 6.55
C THR A 64 -11.53 2.84 5.23
N ILE A 65 -11.83 1.54 5.31
CA ILE A 65 -12.24 0.76 4.15
C ILE A 65 -13.71 1.07 3.91
N GLU A 66 -14.01 1.59 2.73
CA GLU A 66 -15.38 1.85 2.29
C GLU A 66 -16.04 0.56 1.82
N LYS A 67 -15.34 -0.24 0.99
CA LYS A 67 -15.82 -1.55 0.51
C LYS A 67 -14.69 -2.54 0.29
N THR A 68 -14.99 -3.83 0.48
CA THR A 68 -14.07 -4.95 0.22
C THR A 68 -14.68 -5.91 -0.80
N ILE A 69 -13.89 -6.34 -1.77
CA ILE A 69 -14.27 -7.33 -2.78
C ILE A 69 -13.15 -8.37 -2.91
N MET A 70 -13.51 -9.65 -2.96
CA MET A 70 -12.58 -10.76 -3.22
C MET A 70 -12.70 -11.22 -4.66
N VAL A 71 -11.59 -11.31 -5.39
CA VAL A 71 -11.53 -11.89 -6.74
C VAL A 71 -10.28 -12.74 -6.88
N GLY A 72 -10.46 -14.04 -7.14
CA GLY A 72 -9.37 -15.01 -7.07
C GLY A 72 -8.75 -15.00 -5.67
N ASN A 73 -7.41 -14.91 -5.61
CA ASN A 73 -6.66 -14.82 -4.36
C ASN A 73 -6.49 -13.38 -3.85
N TYR A 74 -7.13 -12.38 -4.44
CA TYR A 74 -6.88 -10.99 -4.12
C TYR A 74 -8.05 -10.34 -3.39
N GLU A 75 -7.74 -9.63 -2.30
CA GLU A 75 -8.64 -8.76 -1.56
C GLU A 75 -8.45 -7.32 -2.04
N TYR A 76 -9.52 -6.70 -2.54
CA TYR A 76 -9.54 -5.32 -3.02
C TYR A 76 -10.36 -4.47 -2.05
N ASN A 77 -9.68 -3.57 -1.34
CA ASN A 77 -10.27 -2.65 -0.39
C ASN A 77 -10.31 -1.24 -0.99
N LEU A 78 -11.50 -0.76 -1.33
CA LEU A 78 -11.70 0.63 -1.70
C LEU A 78 -11.67 1.48 -0.43
N LEU A 79 -10.78 2.47 -0.39
CA LEU A 79 -10.61 3.38 0.76
C LEU A 79 -11.42 4.68 0.60
N GLY A 80 -11.88 4.93 -0.63
CA GLY A 80 -12.76 6.03 -0.99
C GLY A 80 -12.31 6.77 -2.24
N CYS A 81 -13.18 7.65 -2.71
CA CYS A 81 -12.94 8.49 -3.88
C CYS A 81 -13.08 9.96 -3.50
N SER A 82 -12.21 10.80 -4.06
CA SER A 82 -12.21 12.26 -3.86
C SER A 82 -12.21 12.98 -5.20
N ARG A 83 -12.88 14.12 -5.26
CA ARG A 83 -12.90 14.99 -6.44
C ARG A 83 -11.93 16.16 -6.31
N GLU A 84 -11.28 16.46 -7.42
CA GLU A 84 -10.60 17.72 -7.67
C GLU A 84 -11.04 18.25 -9.04
N SER A 85 -11.87 19.29 -9.05
CA SER A 85 -12.49 19.82 -10.27
C SER A 85 -13.28 18.73 -11.03
N SER A 86 -12.95 18.46 -12.29
CA SER A 86 -13.55 17.39 -13.11
C SER A 86 -12.82 16.04 -13.00
N SER A 87 -11.85 15.91 -12.09
CA SER A 87 -11.10 14.68 -11.87
C SER A 87 -11.57 13.98 -10.61
N VAL A 88 -11.78 12.67 -10.67
CA VAL A 88 -12.10 11.83 -9.52
C VAL A 88 -10.97 10.82 -9.32
N THR A 89 -10.38 10.81 -8.14
CA THR A 89 -9.33 9.85 -7.76
C THR A 89 -9.85 8.91 -6.68
N CYS A 90 -9.71 7.61 -6.90
CA CYS A 90 -10.11 6.57 -5.97
C CYS A 90 -8.88 5.82 -5.45
N LYS A 91 -8.82 5.62 -4.13
CA LYS A 91 -7.73 4.93 -3.45
C LYS A 91 -8.13 3.50 -3.12
N LEU A 92 -7.22 2.57 -3.37
CA LEU A 92 -7.37 1.14 -3.16
C LEU A 92 -6.23 0.62 -2.29
N ARG A 93 -6.51 -0.44 -1.54
CA ARG A 93 -5.52 -1.34 -0.97
C ARG A 93 -5.79 -2.73 -1.51
N ILE A 94 -4.76 -3.37 -2.04
CA ILE A 94 -4.85 -4.71 -2.63
C ILE A 94 -3.98 -5.66 -1.80
N VAL A 95 -4.51 -6.82 -1.43
CA VAL A 95 -3.78 -7.85 -0.67
C VAL A 95 -3.87 -9.16 -1.41
N ASN A 96 -2.73 -9.81 -1.67
CA ASN A 96 -2.70 -11.18 -2.17
C ASN A 96 -2.80 -12.16 -1.00
N MET A 97 -3.88 -12.92 -0.92
CA MET A 97 -4.15 -13.90 0.13
C MET A 97 -3.59 -15.29 -0.21
N GLY A 98 -3.11 -15.50 -1.44
CA GLY A 98 -2.51 -16.73 -1.93
C GLY A 98 -0.98 -16.75 -1.80
N LYS A 99 -0.31 -17.52 -2.66
CA LYS A 99 1.15 -17.49 -2.83
C LYS A 99 1.57 -16.25 -3.61
N ASP A 100 2.83 -15.86 -3.52
CA ASP A 100 3.41 -14.76 -4.29
C ASP A 100 3.07 -14.87 -5.78
N SER A 101 2.50 -13.82 -6.34
CA SER A 101 2.04 -13.79 -7.73
C SER A 101 1.87 -12.38 -8.25
N GLY A 102 1.98 -12.22 -9.56
CA GLY A 102 1.77 -10.95 -10.25
C GLY A 102 0.31 -10.68 -10.59
N SER A 103 -0.10 -9.42 -10.55
CA SER A 103 -1.40 -8.96 -11.08
C SER A 103 -1.29 -7.55 -11.66
N SER A 104 -2.23 -7.18 -12.54
CA SER A 104 -2.31 -5.88 -13.21
C SER A 104 -3.74 -5.35 -13.17
N ILE A 105 -3.94 -4.07 -13.53
CA ILE A 105 -5.25 -3.44 -13.74
C ILE A 105 -5.24 -2.79 -15.13
N ILE A 106 -6.13 -3.25 -16.01
CA ILE A 106 -6.24 -2.81 -17.41
C ILE A 106 -7.69 -2.49 -17.76
N ASP A 107 -7.92 -1.76 -18.85
CA ASP A 107 -9.23 -1.52 -19.48
C ASP A 107 -10.41 -1.38 -18.51
N SER A 108 -10.27 -0.48 -17.55
CA SER A 108 -11.19 -0.31 -16.43
C SER A 108 -12.04 0.95 -16.60
N TYR A 109 -13.24 0.95 -16.00
CA TYR A 109 -14.25 1.99 -16.22
C TYR A 109 -14.97 2.34 -14.92
N VAL A 110 -15.52 3.55 -14.87
CA VAL A 110 -16.51 3.97 -13.86
C VAL A 110 -17.81 4.37 -14.55
N TYR A 111 -18.89 4.38 -13.78
CA TYR A 111 -20.21 4.79 -14.22
C TYR A 111 -20.75 5.86 -13.28
N ASP A 112 -21.37 6.89 -13.85
CA ASP A 112 -22.07 7.91 -13.07
C ASP A 112 -23.50 7.48 -12.69
N GLU A 113 -24.23 8.34 -11.99
CA GLU A 113 -25.61 8.12 -11.55
C GLU A 113 -26.60 7.94 -12.70
N LYS A 114 -26.26 8.46 -13.88
CA LYS A 114 -27.05 8.38 -15.11
C LYS A 114 -26.70 7.14 -15.93
N GLY A 115 -25.74 6.33 -15.47
CA GLY A 115 -25.25 5.14 -16.15
C GLY A 115 -24.25 5.43 -17.28
N GLN A 116 -23.79 6.68 -17.43
CA GLN A 116 -22.78 7.05 -18.41
C GLN A 116 -21.43 6.44 -18.02
N LYS A 117 -20.76 5.82 -18.99
CA LYS A 117 -19.48 5.13 -18.81
C LYS A 117 -18.30 6.05 -19.06
N PHE A 118 -17.35 6.08 -18.14
CA PHE A 118 -16.10 6.83 -18.23
C PHE A 118 -14.90 5.89 -18.12
N LYS A 119 -13.91 6.07 -18.99
CA LYS A 119 -12.67 5.28 -18.95
C LYS A 119 -11.76 5.81 -17.85
N ILE A 120 -11.14 4.91 -17.09
CA ILE A 120 -10.08 5.27 -16.16
C ILE A 120 -8.87 5.81 -16.94
N SER A 121 -8.48 7.05 -16.65
CA SER A 121 -7.43 7.78 -17.36
C SER A 121 -6.03 7.30 -16.94
N SER A 122 -5.87 6.98 -15.65
CA SER A 122 -4.65 6.39 -15.12
C SER A 122 -4.93 5.51 -13.92
N ALA A 123 -4.15 4.45 -13.76
CA ALA A 123 -4.15 3.59 -12.59
C ALA A 123 -2.71 3.25 -12.23
N PHE A 124 -2.43 3.20 -10.94
CA PHE A 124 -1.11 2.91 -10.39
C PHE A 124 -1.23 1.90 -9.25
N ILE A 125 -0.28 0.96 -9.20
CA ILE A 125 -0.02 0.10 -8.05
C ILE A 125 1.34 0.53 -7.52
N LEU A 126 1.39 0.99 -6.27
CA LEU A 126 2.48 1.80 -5.74
C LEU A 126 2.74 2.99 -6.69
N ASP A 127 3.95 3.10 -7.21
CA ASP A 127 4.37 4.18 -8.13
C ASP A 127 4.47 3.72 -9.60
N LYS A 128 4.05 2.48 -9.90
CA LYS A 128 4.11 1.90 -11.25
C LYS A 128 2.73 1.93 -11.91
N ARG A 129 2.67 2.20 -13.22
CA ARG A 129 1.42 2.10 -13.98
C ARG A 129 0.84 0.69 -13.85
N ALA A 130 -0.42 0.61 -13.47
CA ALA A 130 -1.07 -0.67 -13.21
C ALA A 130 -1.31 -1.50 -14.48
N SER A 131 -1.11 -0.92 -15.67
CA SER A 131 -1.20 -1.65 -16.94
C SER A 131 -0.11 -2.70 -17.14
N SER A 132 0.99 -2.61 -16.38
CA SER A 132 1.98 -3.67 -16.27
C SER A 132 1.74 -4.53 -15.04
N THR A 133 2.12 -5.80 -15.12
CA THR A 133 2.10 -6.72 -13.97
C THR A 133 2.95 -6.17 -12.82
N SER A 134 2.35 -6.13 -11.63
CA SER A 134 3.03 -5.84 -10.36
C SER A 134 3.09 -7.12 -9.53
N ASP A 135 4.23 -7.39 -8.91
CA ASP A 135 4.41 -8.56 -8.05
C ASP A 135 3.79 -8.30 -6.68
N PHE A 136 2.96 -9.22 -6.19
CA PHE A 136 2.36 -9.15 -4.87
C PHE A 136 2.91 -10.26 -3.98
N ILE A 137 3.60 -9.84 -2.91
CA ILE A 137 4.02 -10.73 -1.81
C ILE A 137 2.78 -11.11 -1.00
N SER A 138 2.66 -12.40 -0.65
CA SER A 138 1.57 -12.95 0.13
C SER A 138 1.35 -12.15 1.43
N LYS A 139 0.09 -11.78 1.67
CA LYS A 139 -0.42 -11.07 2.86
C LYS A 139 0.18 -9.67 3.08
N VAL A 140 0.96 -9.14 2.13
CA VAL A 140 1.49 -7.78 2.19
C VAL A 140 0.53 -6.84 1.44
N PRO A 141 -0.07 -5.85 2.13
CA PRO A 141 -0.96 -4.90 1.47
C PRO A 141 -0.18 -3.93 0.58
N MET A 142 -0.64 -3.73 -0.65
CA MET A 142 -0.12 -2.72 -1.56
C MET A 142 -1.14 -1.60 -1.78
N SER A 143 -0.64 -0.37 -1.79
CA SER A 143 -1.44 0.80 -2.15
C SER A 143 -1.62 0.85 -3.67
N ALA A 144 -2.83 1.17 -4.11
CA ALA A 144 -3.14 1.44 -5.49
C ALA A 144 -4.09 2.64 -5.59
N HIS A 145 -4.12 3.30 -6.73
CA HIS A 145 -5.11 4.33 -6.99
C HIS A 145 -5.39 4.43 -8.48
N PHE A 146 -6.53 5.03 -8.80
CA PHE A 146 -6.85 5.36 -10.18
C PHE A 146 -7.59 6.68 -10.27
N THR A 147 -7.52 7.29 -11.45
CA THR A 147 -8.07 8.61 -11.72
C THR A 147 -8.91 8.57 -12.98
N VAL A 148 -10.05 9.26 -12.93
CA VAL A 148 -10.97 9.48 -14.05
C VAL A 148 -11.03 10.96 -14.28
N ASN A 149 -10.61 11.42 -15.46
CA ASN A 149 -10.68 12.82 -15.86
C ASN A 149 -11.98 13.10 -16.62
N ASN A 150 -12.38 14.38 -16.65
CA ASN A 150 -13.59 14.85 -17.32
C ASN A 150 -14.86 14.14 -16.80
N PHE A 151 -14.88 13.81 -15.51
CA PHE A 151 -16.06 13.27 -14.85
C PHE A 151 -17.05 14.42 -14.55
N PRO A 152 -18.37 14.21 -14.68
CA PRO A 152 -19.35 15.27 -14.48
C PRO A 152 -19.23 15.89 -13.08
N THR A 153 -19.21 17.22 -13.01
CA THR A 153 -18.99 17.97 -11.76
C THR A 153 -20.23 17.98 -10.87
N ASP A 154 -21.41 17.77 -11.44
CA ASP A 154 -22.70 17.65 -10.76
C ASP A 154 -22.93 16.28 -10.11
N SER A 155 -22.19 15.24 -10.54
CA SER A 155 -22.34 13.88 -9.98
C SER A 155 -21.79 13.80 -8.56
N THR A 156 -22.53 13.23 -7.62
CA THR A 156 -22.09 13.14 -6.21
C THR A 156 -21.58 11.75 -5.82
N GLN A 157 -21.74 10.77 -6.71
CA GLN A 157 -21.32 9.39 -6.50
C GLN A 157 -20.89 8.73 -7.82
N LEU A 158 -20.12 7.66 -7.70
CA LEU A 158 -19.91 6.66 -8.74
C LEU A 158 -20.93 5.55 -8.54
N SER A 159 -21.82 5.34 -9.50
CA SER A 159 -22.82 4.27 -9.42
C SER A 159 -22.16 2.89 -9.49
N ALA A 160 -21.09 2.78 -10.27
CA ALA A 160 -20.24 1.59 -10.31
C ALA A 160 -18.78 1.91 -10.68
N ILE A 161 -17.85 1.13 -10.13
CA ILE A 161 -16.45 1.07 -10.49
C ILE A 161 -16.17 -0.35 -10.95
N LYS A 162 -15.75 -0.50 -12.20
CA LYS A 162 -15.42 -1.78 -12.83
C LYS A 162 -13.93 -1.84 -13.14
N LEU A 163 -13.18 -2.61 -12.35
CA LEU A 163 -11.76 -2.85 -12.59
C LEU A 163 -11.58 -4.21 -13.25
N ASN A 164 -10.93 -4.27 -14.40
CA ASN A 164 -10.46 -5.53 -14.98
C ASN A 164 -9.02 -5.75 -14.53
N THR A 165 -8.80 -6.83 -13.79
CA THR A 165 -7.51 -7.19 -13.22
C THR A 165 -6.99 -8.47 -13.86
N GLY A 166 -5.69 -8.74 -13.71
CA GLY A 166 -5.11 -10.02 -14.13
C GLY A 166 -5.75 -11.24 -13.47
N SER A 167 -6.44 -11.04 -12.33
CA SER A 167 -7.08 -12.08 -11.53
C SER A 167 -8.60 -12.21 -11.79
N GLY A 168 -9.19 -11.27 -12.55
CA GLY A 168 -10.62 -11.24 -12.84
C GLY A 168 -11.21 -9.83 -12.78
N GLN A 169 -12.53 -9.73 -12.64
CA GLN A 169 -13.23 -8.44 -12.61
C GLN A 169 -13.68 -8.07 -11.21
N VAL A 170 -13.29 -6.88 -10.76
CA VAL A 170 -13.70 -6.30 -9.47
C VAL A 170 -14.77 -5.24 -9.74
N MET A 171 -15.88 -5.31 -9.01
CA MET A 171 -16.99 -4.36 -9.14
C MET A 171 -17.35 -3.76 -7.79
N PHE A 172 -17.18 -2.44 -7.65
CA PHE A 172 -17.76 -1.67 -6.54
C PHE A 172 -19.00 -0.93 -7.05
N LYS A 173 -20.01 -0.70 -6.21
CA LYS A 173 -21.25 0.01 -6.57
C LYS A 173 -21.60 1.05 -5.54
N GLY A 174 -22.24 2.15 -5.91
CA GLY A 174 -22.75 3.18 -5.00
C GLY A 174 -21.65 3.71 -4.07
N ILE A 175 -20.68 4.42 -4.65
CA ILE A 175 -19.51 4.99 -3.96
C ILE A 175 -19.67 6.50 -3.93
N ALA A 176 -19.70 7.10 -2.75
CA ALA A 176 -19.77 8.54 -2.63
C ALA A 176 -18.46 9.20 -3.07
N ILE A 177 -18.55 10.33 -3.76
CA ILE A 177 -17.40 11.16 -4.11
C ILE A 177 -17.28 12.26 -3.06
N LYS A 178 -16.14 12.29 -2.36
CA LYS A 178 -15.83 13.29 -1.33
C LYS A 178 -15.17 14.53 -1.90
#